data_AF-A0A7D5EH83-F1
#
_entry.id   AF-A0A7D5EH83-F1
#
_cell.length_a   1.000
_cell.length_b   1.000
_cell.length_c   1.000
_cell.angle_alpha   90.00
_cell.angle_beta   90.00
_cell.angle_gamma   90.00
#
_symmetry.space_group_name_H-M   'P 1'
#
loop_
_entity.id
_entity.type
_entity.pdbx_description
1 polymer ?
#
loop_
_entity_poly.entity_id
_entity_poly.type
_entity_poly.pdbx_seq_one_letter_code
_entity_poly.pdbx_strand_id
1 'polypeptide(L)'
;MFVFLLVKKAAHEPNSRRTYLIFFLIGIFTFYLSGYILRGIDPPQPIYLMFLVFFVLTGTGILATGERSRMFISKAFAISFAALIIISVLFFAYGAFSHMYSKTIDARLLQEEPDTFVTVTQEDLNAYPALKEAIETRSYVDANPWEWERTIEFLNGTYSVKYKGEYYEIGFTTA
;
A
#
# COMPACT_ATOMS: atom_id res chain seq x y z
N MET A 1 16.16 28.60 26.28
CA MET A 1 17.24 29.49 25.77
C MET A 1 18.50 28.74 25.34
N PHE A 2 18.98 27.76 26.12
CA PHE A 2 20.19 26.97 25.79
C PHE A 2 20.04 26.04 24.56
N VAL A 3 18.85 25.46 24.35
CA VAL A 3 18.58 24.59 23.18
C VAL A 3 18.59 25.37 21.86
N PHE A 4 18.11 26.62 21.87
CA PHE A 4 18.11 27.49 20.69
C PHE A 4 19.52 27.95 20.30
N LEU A 5 20.42 28.09 21.30
CA LEU A 5 21.83 28.45 21.09
C LEU A 5 22.67 27.27 20.57
N LEU A 6 22.35 26.04 20.98
CA LEU A 6 23.00 24.83 20.44
C LEU A 6 22.65 24.59 18.96
N VAL A 7 21.41 24.87 18.55
CA VAL A 7 21.00 24.84 17.13
C VAL A 7 21.72 25.93 16.32
N LYS A 8 21.89 27.12 16.90
CA LYS A 8 22.55 28.26 16.22
C LYS A 8 24.06 28.06 16.03
N LYS A 9 24.73 27.37 16.97
CA LYS A 9 26.20 27.16 16.91
C LYS A 9 26.62 26.02 15.99
N ALA A 10 25.73 25.05 15.73
CA ALA A 10 25.96 24.00 14.73
C ALA A 10 25.73 24.47 13.27
N ALA A 11 25.20 25.69 13.08
CA ALA A 11 24.79 26.23 11.79
C ALA A 11 25.87 27.08 11.08
N HIS A 12 27.05 27.29 11.68
CA HIS A 12 28.02 28.25 11.15
C HIS A 12 29.03 27.67 10.14
N GLU A 13 28.99 26.36 9.89
CA GLU A 13 29.49 25.77 8.65
C GLU A 13 28.41 24.82 8.12
N PRO A 14 27.78 25.09 6.97
CA PRO A 14 26.91 24.10 6.35
C PRO A 14 27.78 22.92 5.93
N ASN A 15 27.84 21.90 6.78
CA ASN A 15 28.26 20.59 6.30
C ASN A 15 27.21 20.16 5.28
N SER A 16 27.54 20.33 4.00
CA SER A 16 26.63 20.18 2.86
C SER A 16 25.74 18.94 2.97
N ARG A 17 26.30 17.83 3.45
CA ARG A 17 25.59 16.56 3.67
C ARG A 17 24.44 16.68 4.68
N ARG A 18 24.63 17.36 5.82
CA ARG A 18 23.58 17.53 6.84
C ARG A 18 22.45 18.42 6.34
N THR A 19 22.79 19.50 5.63
CA THR A 19 21.82 20.42 5.05
C THR A 19 20.93 19.72 4.02
N TYR A 20 21.52 18.93 3.11
CA TYR A 20 20.74 18.18 2.12
C TYR A 20 19.92 17.03 2.71
N LEU A 21 20.36 16.44 3.83
CA LEU A 21 19.56 15.45 4.57
C LEU A 21 18.25 16.04 5.09
N ILE A 22 18.25 17.32 5.52
CA ILE A 22 17.02 18.01 5.92
C ILE A 22 16.05 18.10 4.74
N PHE A 23 16.51 18.45 3.54
CA PHE A 23 15.64 18.51 2.35
C PHE A 23 15.13 17.14 1.91
N PHE A 24 15.95 16.09 2.04
CA PHE A 24 15.49 14.72 1.83
C PHE A 24 14.33 14.38 2.79
N LEU A 25 14.48 14.69 4.08
CA LEU A 25 13.42 14.48 5.08
C LEU A 25 12.19 15.35 4.82
N ILE A 26 12.34 16.58 4.34
CA ILE A 26 11.23 17.45 3.93
C ILE A 26 10.37 16.76 2.86
N GLY A 27 11.02 16.14 1.86
CA GLY A 27 10.31 15.39 0.82
C GLY A 27 9.48 14.23 1.37
N ILE A 28 10.08 13.41 2.24
CA ILE A 28 9.37 12.30 2.89
C ILE A 28 8.23 12.82 3.78
N PHE A 29 8.50 13.83 4.60
CA PHE A 29 7.53 14.36 5.55
C PHE A 29 6.34 15.02 4.85
N THR A 30 6.58 15.66 3.71
CA THR A 30 5.52 16.23 2.85
C THR A 30 4.47 15.17 2.49
N PHE A 31 4.91 13.96 2.10
CA PHE A 31 4.01 12.86 1.73
C PHE A 31 3.07 12.50 2.89
N TYR A 32 3.62 12.25 4.09
CA TYR A 32 2.82 11.86 5.25
C TYR A 32 1.95 13.00 5.78
N LEU A 33 2.49 14.23 5.85
CA LEU A 33 1.76 15.38 6.35
C LEU A 33 0.58 15.72 5.44
N SER A 34 0.79 15.71 4.12
CA SER A 34 -0.30 15.91 3.18
C SER A 34 -1.33 14.79 3.31
N GLY A 35 -0.94 13.52 3.30
CA GLY A 35 -1.86 12.38 3.50
C GLY A 35 -2.66 12.44 4.80
N TYR A 36 -2.06 12.93 5.90
CA TYR A 36 -2.76 13.12 7.18
C TYR A 36 -3.83 14.22 7.10
N ILE A 37 -3.51 15.36 6.48
CA ILE A 37 -4.46 16.47 6.30
C ILE A 37 -5.58 16.08 5.34
N LEU A 38 -5.32 15.17 4.40
CA LEU A 38 -6.21 14.77 3.31
C LEU A 38 -7.14 13.60 3.64
N ARG A 39 -7.21 13.16 4.90
CA ARG A 39 -8.15 12.11 5.30
C ARG A 39 -9.58 12.51 4.95
N GLY A 40 -10.20 11.78 4.03
CA GLY A 40 -11.58 11.99 3.59
C GLY A 40 -11.78 13.03 2.48
N ILE A 41 -10.71 13.45 1.78
CA ILE A 41 -10.81 14.36 0.62
C ILE A 41 -10.56 13.58 -0.67
N ASP A 42 -11.53 13.64 -1.59
CA ASP A 42 -11.45 12.95 -2.88
C ASP A 42 -10.50 13.64 -3.87
N PRO A 43 -9.88 12.88 -4.80
CA PRO A 43 -9.10 13.42 -5.91
C PRO A 43 -9.88 14.49 -6.71
N PRO A 44 -9.23 15.56 -7.24
CA PRO A 44 -7.77 15.80 -7.31
C PRO A 44 -7.23 16.77 -6.23
N GLN A 45 -8.07 17.27 -5.33
CA GLN A 45 -7.73 18.23 -4.28
C GLN A 45 -6.50 17.82 -3.42
N PRO A 46 -6.29 16.52 -3.11
CA PRO A 46 -5.07 15.99 -2.50
C PRO A 46 -3.75 16.44 -3.11
N ILE A 47 -3.68 16.50 -4.44
CA ILE A 47 -2.43 16.76 -5.15
C ILE A 47 -2.01 18.23 -4.96
N TYR A 48 -2.95 19.16 -5.08
CA TYR A 48 -2.68 20.59 -4.90
C TYR A 48 -2.21 20.92 -3.48
N LEU A 49 -2.82 20.28 -2.48
CA LEU A 49 -2.40 20.46 -1.10
C LEU A 49 -1.02 19.86 -0.83
N MET A 50 -0.70 18.70 -1.40
CA MET A 50 0.64 18.11 -1.30
C MET A 50 1.70 19.06 -1.85
N PHE A 51 1.47 19.67 -3.02
CA PHE A 51 2.37 20.68 -3.57
C PHE A 51 2.43 21.95 -2.70
N LEU A 52 1.32 22.42 -2.15
CA LEU A 52 1.31 23.55 -1.22
C LEU A 52 2.19 23.28 0.01
N VAL A 53 1.99 22.12 0.66
CA VAL A 53 2.79 21.68 1.81
C VAL A 53 4.26 21.56 1.42
N PHE A 54 4.55 20.97 0.26
CA PHE A 54 5.90 20.85 -0.27
C PHE A 54 6.60 22.20 -0.42
N PHE A 55 5.95 23.17 -1.06
CA PHE A 55 6.52 24.51 -1.27
C PHE A 55 6.70 25.27 0.04
N VAL A 56 5.76 25.16 0.98
CA VAL A 56 5.87 25.78 2.32
C VAL A 56 7.05 25.18 3.10
N LEU A 57 7.18 23.86 3.15
CA LEU A 57 8.26 23.20 3.89
C LEU A 57 9.63 23.44 3.24
N THR A 58 9.70 23.36 1.92
CA THR A 58 10.94 23.64 1.17
C THR A 58 11.35 25.11 1.33
N GLY A 59 10.40 26.03 1.19
CA GLY A 59 10.63 27.47 1.37
C GLY A 59 11.10 27.82 2.78
N THR A 60 10.43 27.28 3.81
CA THR A 60 10.85 27.47 5.21
C THR A 60 12.21 26.83 5.50
N GLY A 61 12.49 25.65 4.94
CA GLY A 61 13.79 25.00 4.99
C GLY A 61 14.92 25.87 4.43
N ILE A 62 14.72 26.44 3.23
CA ILE A 62 15.70 27.37 2.60
C ILE A 62 15.85 28.64 3.45
N LEU A 63 14.76 29.15 4.04
CA LEU A 63 14.84 30.31 4.95
C LEU A 63 15.67 30.01 6.20
N ALA A 64 15.51 28.81 6.79
CA ALA A 64 16.18 28.41 8.01
C ALA A 64 17.69 28.14 7.83
N THR A 65 18.11 27.66 6.65
CA THR A 65 19.54 27.36 6.39
C THR A 65 20.37 28.61 6.13
N GLY A 66 19.75 29.75 5.80
CA GLY A 66 20.44 31.00 5.50
C GLY A 66 21.17 31.02 4.14
N GLU A 67 21.33 29.88 3.47
CA GLU A 67 21.94 29.78 2.16
C GLU A 67 20.97 30.20 1.04
N ARG A 68 21.37 31.22 0.25
CA ARG A 68 20.55 31.80 -0.83
C ARG A 68 21.12 31.57 -2.23
N SER A 69 22.14 30.74 -2.38
CA SER A 69 22.75 30.51 -3.69
C SER A 69 21.75 29.77 -4.60
N ARG A 70 21.69 30.17 -5.88
CA ARG A 70 20.82 29.51 -6.87
C ARG A 70 21.09 28.01 -6.97
N MET A 71 22.36 27.62 -6.88
CA MET A 71 22.79 26.23 -6.93
C MET A 71 22.34 25.43 -5.71
N PHE A 72 22.37 26.03 -4.51
CA PHE A 72 21.85 25.40 -3.31
C PHE A 72 20.34 25.18 -3.42
N ILE A 73 19.59 26.22 -3.82
CA ILE A 73 18.13 26.17 -3.95
C ILE A 73 17.70 25.08 -4.93
N SER A 74 18.35 24.99 -6.10
CA SER A 74 18.03 23.97 -7.09
C SER A 74 18.33 22.55 -6.61
N LYS A 75 19.46 22.34 -5.91
CA LYS A 75 19.81 21.03 -5.32
C LYS A 75 18.85 20.65 -4.19
N ALA A 76 18.52 21.58 -3.31
CA ALA A 76 17.58 21.38 -2.22
C ALA A 76 16.19 20.99 -2.74
N PHE A 77 15.70 21.70 -3.77
CA PHE A 77 14.47 21.35 -4.47
C PHE A 77 14.55 19.96 -5.11
N ALA A 78 15.59 19.66 -5.87
CA ALA A 78 15.74 18.38 -6.55
C ALA A 78 15.75 17.20 -5.58
N ILE A 79 16.47 17.32 -4.46
CA ILE A 79 16.58 16.26 -3.44
C ILE A 79 15.25 16.03 -2.73
N SER A 80 14.58 17.10 -2.29
CA SER A 80 13.27 17.01 -1.63
C SER A 80 12.20 16.47 -2.58
N PHE A 81 12.19 16.92 -3.84
CA PHE A 81 11.24 16.46 -4.85
C PHE A 81 11.47 14.99 -5.25
N ALA A 82 12.73 14.58 -5.43
CA ALA A 82 13.07 13.18 -5.69
C ALA A 82 12.65 12.27 -4.53
N ALA A 83 12.89 12.70 -3.28
CA ALA A 83 12.45 11.95 -2.10
C ALA A 83 10.93 11.81 -2.05
N LEU A 84 10.18 12.88 -2.36
CA LEU A 84 8.72 12.86 -2.46
C LEU A 84 8.21 11.89 -3.53
N ILE A 85 8.83 11.88 -4.73
CA ILE A 85 8.46 10.94 -5.78
C ILE A 85 8.73 9.50 -5.36
N ILE A 86 9.93 9.22 -4.81
CA ILE A 86 10.32 7.86 -4.40
C ILE A 86 9.34 7.32 -3.35
N ILE A 87 9.04 8.09 -2.30
CA ILE A 87 8.09 7.63 -1.28
C ILE A 87 6.68 7.45 -1.84
N SER A 88 6.26 8.31 -2.77
CA SER A 88 4.95 8.18 -3.42
C SER A 88 4.87 6.90 -4.25
N VAL A 89 5.86 6.64 -5.10
CA VAL A 89 5.91 5.43 -5.93
C VAL A 89 5.94 4.18 -5.05
N LEU A 90 6.75 4.17 -3.99
CA LEU A 90 6.80 3.05 -3.05
C LEU A 90 5.45 2.82 -2.37
N PHE A 91 4.77 3.89 -1.96
CA PHE A 91 3.46 3.79 -1.35
C PHE A 91 2.40 3.24 -2.31
N PHE A 92 2.37 3.73 -3.56
CA PHE A 92 1.44 3.22 -4.58
C PHE A 92 1.77 1.77 -4.97
N ALA A 93 3.05 1.42 -5.12
CA ALA A 93 3.47 0.06 -5.40
C ALA A 93 3.09 -0.88 -4.25
N TYR A 94 3.29 -0.46 -3.00
CA TYR A 94 2.86 -1.21 -1.82
C TYR A 94 1.33 -1.37 -1.78
N GLY A 95 0.57 -0.30 -2.02
CA GLY A 95 -0.89 -0.36 -2.06
C GLY A 95 -1.40 -1.32 -3.15
N ALA A 96 -0.85 -1.21 -4.37
CA ALA A 96 -1.20 -2.11 -5.47
C ALA A 96 -0.84 -3.57 -5.14
N PHE A 97 0.32 -3.81 -4.54
CA PHE A 97 0.73 -5.13 -4.07
C PHE A 97 -0.22 -5.66 -2.98
N SER A 98 -0.57 -4.86 -1.99
CA SER A 98 -1.51 -5.25 -0.93
C SER A 98 -2.90 -5.57 -1.47
N HIS A 99 -3.46 -4.76 -2.38
CA HIS A 99 -4.75 -5.04 -3.01
C HIS A 99 -4.70 -6.28 -3.92
N MET A 100 -3.58 -6.48 -4.64
CA MET A 100 -3.40 -7.68 -5.46
C MET A 100 -3.44 -8.93 -4.58
N TYR A 101 -2.79 -8.92 -3.42
CA TYR A 101 -2.66 -10.08 -2.52
C TYR A 101 -3.77 -10.19 -1.45
N SER A 102 -4.67 -9.22 -1.35
CA SER A 102 -5.84 -9.32 -0.49
C SER A 102 -6.94 -10.12 -1.19
N LYS A 103 -6.72 -11.43 -1.29
CA LYS A 103 -7.61 -12.39 -1.92
C LYS A 103 -7.90 -13.50 -0.93
N THR A 104 -9.18 -13.77 -0.69
CA THR A 104 -9.59 -14.86 0.19
C THR A 104 -10.61 -15.75 -0.51
N ILE A 105 -10.57 -17.02 -0.13
CA ILE A 105 -11.53 -18.05 -0.49
C ILE A 105 -12.16 -18.51 0.81
N ASP A 106 -13.47 -18.69 0.83
CA ASP A 106 -14.19 -19.32 1.93
C ASP A 106 -15.05 -20.48 1.41
N ALA A 107 -15.33 -21.44 2.30
CA ALA A 107 -16.23 -22.53 1.99
C ALA A 107 -17.27 -22.69 3.09
N ARG A 108 -18.54 -22.67 2.70
CA ARG A 108 -19.68 -22.84 3.58
C ARG A 108 -20.36 -24.16 3.29
N LEU A 109 -20.50 -25.02 4.29
CA LEU A 109 -21.24 -26.27 4.17
C LEU A 109 -22.73 -25.97 3.89
N LEU A 110 -23.29 -26.58 2.85
CA LEU A 110 -24.70 -26.51 2.50
C LEU A 110 -25.48 -27.66 3.15
N GLN A 111 -26.70 -27.37 3.59
CA GLN A 111 -27.60 -28.37 4.19
C GLN A 111 -28.40 -29.15 3.13
N GLU A 112 -28.53 -28.58 1.94
CA GLU A 112 -29.30 -29.13 0.82
C GLU A 112 -28.43 -29.21 -0.43
N GLU A 113 -28.81 -30.08 -1.37
CA GLU A 113 -28.14 -30.20 -2.66
C GLU A 113 -28.45 -28.97 -3.53
N PRO A 114 -27.42 -28.23 -3.99
CA PRO A 114 -27.61 -27.08 -4.86
C PRO A 114 -27.94 -27.50 -6.29
N ASP A 115 -28.64 -26.63 -7.03
CA ASP A 115 -29.06 -26.88 -8.43
C ASP A 115 -27.88 -27.15 -9.38
N THR A 116 -26.74 -26.51 -9.12
CA THR A 116 -25.51 -26.66 -9.90
C THR A 116 -24.34 -26.85 -8.96
N PHE A 117 -23.52 -27.88 -9.20
CA PHE A 117 -22.29 -28.11 -8.46
C PHE A 117 -21.21 -28.77 -9.32
N VAL A 118 -19.95 -28.53 -8.96
CA VAL A 118 -18.79 -29.24 -9.50
C VAL A 118 -18.40 -30.34 -8.52
N THR A 119 -18.31 -31.58 -8.97
CA THR A 119 -17.75 -32.66 -8.14
C THR A 119 -16.23 -32.59 -8.19
N VAL A 120 -15.60 -32.45 -7.03
CA VAL A 120 -14.14 -32.37 -6.92
C VAL A 120 -13.59 -33.58 -6.18
N THR A 121 -12.43 -34.05 -6.64
CA THR A 121 -11.69 -35.13 -5.99
C THR A 121 -10.59 -34.58 -5.07
N GLN A 122 -10.00 -35.44 -4.24
CA GLN A 122 -8.83 -35.07 -3.44
C GLN A 122 -7.65 -34.65 -4.33
N GLU A 123 -7.53 -35.24 -5.52
CA GLU A 123 -6.47 -34.94 -6.50
C GLU A 123 -6.68 -33.55 -7.10
N ASP A 124 -7.92 -33.19 -7.45
CA ASP A 124 -8.27 -31.83 -7.91
C ASP A 124 -7.93 -30.79 -6.83
N LEU A 125 -8.33 -31.05 -5.58
CA LEU A 125 -8.06 -30.15 -4.46
C LEU A 125 -6.57 -30.00 -4.13
N ASN A 126 -5.72 -30.97 -4.47
CA ASN A 126 -4.28 -30.82 -4.28
C ASN A 126 -3.66 -29.77 -5.23
N ALA A 127 -4.34 -29.42 -6.33
CA ALA A 127 -3.93 -28.33 -7.22
C ALA A 127 -4.36 -26.93 -6.70
N TYR A 128 -5.28 -26.89 -5.73
CA TYR A 128 -5.87 -25.69 -5.12
C TYR A 128 -5.81 -25.77 -3.59
N PRO A 129 -4.61 -25.66 -2.99
CA PRO A 129 -4.43 -25.78 -1.54
C PRO A 129 -5.30 -24.82 -0.70
N ALA A 130 -5.53 -23.59 -1.12
CA ALA A 130 -6.38 -22.63 -0.42
C ALA A 130 -7.87 -23.02 -0.48
N LEU A 131 -8.35 -23.53 -1.62
CA LEU A 131 -9.71 -24.07 -1.72
C LEU A 131 -9.87 -25.31 -0.82
N LYS A 132 -8.88 -26.20 -0.85
CA LYS A 132 -8.84 -27.39 0.01
C LYS A 132 -8.92 -26.99 1.48
N GLU A 133 -8.05 -26.07 1.89
CA GLU A 133 -8.01 -25.58 3.27
C GLU A 133 -9.35 -24.94 3.65
N ALA A 134 -9.93 -24.09 2.79
CA ALA A 134 -11.22 -23.45 3.05
C ALA A 134 -12.35 -24.48 3.27
N ILE A 135 -12.39 -25.56 2.48
CA ILE A 135 -13.36 -26.65 2.64
C ILE A 135 -13.13 -27.41 3.95
N GLU A 136 -11.86 -27.67 4.30
CA GLU A 136 -11.49 -28.43 5.51
C GLU A 136 -11.72 -27.62 6.80
N THR A 137 -11.43 -26.32 6.80
CA THR A 137 -11.54 -25.43 7.96
C THR A 137 -12.90 -24.75 8.06
N ARG A 138 -13.65 -24.66 6.94
CA ARG A 138 -14.93 -23.95 6.82
C ARG A 138 -14.80 -22.48 7.23
N SER A 139 -13.67 -21.86 6.88
CA SER A 139 -13.35 -20.47 7.19
C SER A 139 -12.78 -19.74 5.99
N TYR A 140 -12.61 -18.43 6.14
CA TYR A 140 -11.85 -17.61 5.20
C TYR A 140 -10.38 -18.02 5.24
N VAL A 141 -9.81 -18.27 4.06
CA VAL A 141 -8.41 -18.61 3.86
C VAL A 141 -7.80 -17.62 2.87
N ASP A 142 -6.64 -17.07 3.22
CA ASP A 142 -5.88 -16.22 2.32
C ASP A 142 -5.37 -17.05 1.14
N ALA A 143 -5.68 -16.61 -0.08
CA ALA A 143 -5.28 -17.28 -1.30
C ALA A 143 -4.23 -16.45 -2.04
N ASN A 144 -3.26 -17.15 -2.63
CA ASN A 144 -2.40 -16.53 -3.64
C ASN A 144 -3.28 -16.01 -4.80
N PRO A 145 -3.07 -14.78 -5.32
CA PRO A 145 -3.89 -14.23 -6.40
C PRO A 145 -4.03 -15.14 -7.62
N TRP A 146 -2.94 -15.83 -8.00
CA TRP A 146 -2.93 -16.77 -9.11
C TRP A 146 -3.70 -18.06 -8.83
N GLU A 147 -3.75 -18.47 -7.57
CA GLU A 147 -4.58 -19.59 -7.18
C GLU A 147 -6.04 -19.18 -7.15
N TRP A 148 -6.35 -18.03 -6.54
CA TRP A 148 -7.68 -17.44 -6.47
C TRP A 148 -8.34 -17.34 -7.85
N GLU A 149 -7.63 -16.79 -8.83
CA GLU A 149 -8.12 -16.68 -10.22
C GLU A 149 -8.32 -18.05 -10.87
N ARG A 150 -7.34 -18.96 -10.76
CA ARG A 150 -7.48 -20.33 -11.30
C ARG A 150 -8.62 -21.11 -10.64
N THR A 151 -8.90 -20.89 -9.36
CA THR A 151 -10.03 -21.52 -8.68
C THR A 151 -11.36 -21.00 -9.22
N ILE A 152 -11.48 -19.71 -9.49
CA ILE A 152 -12.68 -19.14 -10.14
C ILE A 152 -12.89 -19.75 -11.53
N GLU A 153 -11.81 -19.84 -12.32
CA GLU A 153 -11.86 -20.45 -13.66
C GLU A 153 -12.24 -21.94 -13.58
N PHE A 154 -11.65 -22.68 -12.64
CA PHE A 154 -11.95 -24.10 -12.40
C PHE A 154 -13.42 -24.34 -12.05
N LEU A 155 -14.01 -23.48 -11.22
CA LEU A 155 -15.41 -23.56 -10.85
C LEU A 155 -16.36 -23.09 -11.97
N ASN A 156 -15.84 -22.38 -12.98
CA ASN A 156 -16.56 -21.95 -14.17
C ASN A 156 -17.95 -21.32 -13.88
N GLY A 157 -18.00 -20.46 -12.84
CA GLY A 157 -19.23 -19.78 -12.40
C GLY A 157 -20.19 -20.63 -11.55
N THR A 158 -19.89 -21.92 -11.35
CA THR A 158 -20.61 -22.79 -10.42
C THR A 158 -19.90 -22.77 -9.07
N TYR A 159 -20.24 -21.79 -8.24
CA TYR A 159 -19.64 -21.55 -6.92
C TYR A 159 -20.08 -22.57 -5.85
N SER A 160 -20.39 -23.80 -6.25
CA SER A 160 -20.77 -24.89 -5.37
C SER A 160 -20.02 -26.16 -5.74
N VAL A 161 -19.49 -26.83 -4.73
CA VAL A 161 -18.57 -27.95 -4.84
C VAL A 161 -19.09 -29.13 -4.06
N LYS A 162 -19.06 -30.32 -4.65
CA LYS A 162 -19.31 -31.59 -3.97
C LYS A 162 -17.99 -32.27 -3.65
N TYR A 163 -17.75 -32.54 -2.37
CA TYR A 163 -16.54 -33.21 -1.90
C TYR A 163 -16.87 -34.17 -0.75
N LYS A 164 -16.37 -35.42 -0.83
CA LYS A 164 -16.63 -36.48 0.16
C LYS A 164 -18.12 -36.70 0.51
N GLY A 165 -19.01 -36.45 -0.45
CA GLY A 165 -20.46 -36.62 -0.28
C GLY A 165 -21.17 -35.43 0.35
N GLU A 166 -20.45 -34.38 0.73
CA GLU A 166 -21.00 -33.11 1.23
C GLU A 166 -20.95 -32.02 0.15
N TYR A 167 -21.82 -31.01 0.29
CA TYR A 167 -21.91 -29.87 -0.62
C TYR A 167 -21.42 -28.61 0.08
N TYR A 168 -20.60 -27.82 -0.62
CA TYR A 168 -19.99 -26.60 -0.13
C TYR A 168 -20.26 -25.46 -1.11
N GLU A 169 -20.66 -24.30 -0.63
CA GLU A 169 -20.65 -23.06 -1.40
C GLU A 169 -19.32 -22.36 -1.21
N ILE A 170 -18.71 -21.93 -2.30
CA ILE A 170 -17.38 -21.31 -2.32
C ILE A 170 -17.54 -19.81 -2.52
N GLY A 171 -17.11 -19.03 -1.54
CA GLY A 171 -17.07 -17.58 -1.61
C GLY A 171 -15.68 -17.08 -2.01
N PHE A 172 -15.66 -15.92 -2.67
CA PHE A 172 -14.45 -15.22 -3.08
C PHE A 172 -14.57 -13.77 -2.65
N THR A 173 -13.62 -13.29 -1.85
CA THR A 173 -13.62 -11.87 -1.46
C THR A 173 -12.26 -11.21 -1.69
N THR A 174 -12.32 -9.89 -1.83
CA THR A 174 -11.16 -9.01 -2.02
C THR A 174 -11.35 -7.80 -1.11
N ALA A 175 -10.30 -7.31 -0.45
CA ALA A 175 -10.39 -6.08 0.35
C ALA A 175 -10.18 -4.78 -0.45
#